data_AF-A0A367ZSE3-F1
#
_entry.id   AF-A0A367ZSE3-F1
#
_cell.length_a   1.000
_cell.length_b   1.000
_cell.length_c   1.000
_cell.angle_alpha   90.00
_cell.angle_beta   90.00
_cell.angle_gamma   90.00
#
_symmetry.space_group_name_H-M   'P 1'
#
loop_
_entity.id
_entity.type
_entity.pdbx_description
1 polymer ?
#
loop_
_entity_poly.entity_id
_entity_poly.type
_entity_poly.pdbx_seq_one_letter_code
_entity_poly.pdbx_strand_id
1 'polypeptide(L)'
;MPFRDLGKFTATFCRLKHGQGFRLATTARSFEEINRRMEVAGIDPHDREKAAGVFFAYPWQEHFTVEVLPITWDDNDLPGYPRARTPCSVCHEPVMDGRHLTRDGQDLCRLCAASSSRGSGA
;
A
#
# COMPACT_ATOMS: atom_id res chain seq x y z
N MET A 1 -1.90 8.45 6.22
CA MET A 1 -0.83 7.76 5.47
C MET A 1 -1.47 7.07 4.29
N PRO A 2 -1.01 7.30 3.05
CA PRO A 2 -1.60 6.65 1.88
C PRO A 2 -1.34 5.13 1.94
N PHE A 3 -2.41 4.35 1.96
CA PHE A 3 -2.36 2.90 1.75
C PHE A 3 -2.59 2.61 0.26
N ARG A 4 -1.70 1.82 -0.34
CA ARG A 4 -1.82 1.35 -1.73
C ARG A 4 -1.82 -0.17 -1.70
N ASP A 5 -2.95 -0.76 -2.09
CA ASP A 5 -3.04 -2.21 -2.25
C ASP A 5 -2.33 -2.64 -3.53
N LEU A 6 -1.13 -3.18 -3.36
CA LEU A 6 -0.30 -3.71 -4.45
C LEU A 6 -0.07 -5.22 -4.28
N GLY A 7 -0.68 -5.86 -3.28
CA GLY A 7 -0.39 -7.25 -2.91
C GLY A 7 1.06 -7.49 -2.45
N LYS A 8 1.77 -6.45 -2.00
CA LYS A 8 3.18 -6.54 -1.57
C LYS A 8 3.34 -6.11 -0.11
N PHE A 9 4.16 -6.84 0.64
CA PHE A 9 4.54 -6.44 2.00
C PHE A 9 5.69 -5.43 1.95
N THR A 10 5.33 -4.17 1.72
CA THR A 10 6.30 -3.09 1.48
C THR A 10 5.87 -1.82 2.18
N ALA A 11 6.83 -1.03 2.64
CA ALA A 11 6.62 0.31 3.17
C ALA A 11 7.64 1.27 2.56
N THR A 12 7.22 2.50 2.32
CA THR A 12 8.12 3.55 1.84
C THR A 12 8.08 4.70 2.82
N PHE A 13 9.24 5.05 3.36
CA PHE A 13 9.42 6.22 4.25
C PHE A 13 9.96 7.39 3.45
N CYS A 14 9.41 8.57 3.71
CA CYS A 14 9.48 9.68 2.77
C CYS A 14 10.16 10.89 3.41
N ARG A 15 11.28 11.33 2.86
CA ARG A 15 11.94 12.58 3.23
C ARG A 15 11.49 13.69 2.27
N LEU A 16 10.29 14.22 2.53
CA LEU A 16 9.56 15.13 1.63
C LEU A 16 10.41 16.29 1.08
N LYS A 17 11.12 17.02 1.97
CA LYS A 17 11.96 18.18 1.59
C LYS A 17 13.06 17.87 0.57
N HIS A 18 13.45 16.60 0.43
CA HIS A 18 14.57 16.18 -0.42
C HIS A 18 14.10 15.34 -1.61
N GLY A 19 12.79 15.11 -1.77
CA GLY A 19 12.25 14.28 -2.85
C GLY A 19 12.79 12.84 -2.81
N GLN A 20 13.11 12.32 -1.62
CA GLN A 20 13.77 11.02 -1.44
C GLN A 20 12.92 10.08 -0.60
N GLY A 21 12.86 8.82 -1.02
CA GLY A 21 12.23 7.73 -0.29
C GLY A 21 13.21 6.62 0.10
N PHE A 22 12.86 5.93 1.17
CA PHE A 22 13.47 4.68 1.61
C PHE A 22 12.40 3.60 1.53
N ARG A 23 12.49 2.73 0.52
CA ARG A 23 11.55 1.64 0.32
C ARG A 23 12.09 0.38 0.99
N LEU A 24 11.29 -0.15 1.91
CA LEU A 24 11.49 -1.46 2.53
C LEU A 24 10.56 -2.46 1.86
N ALA A 25 11.11 -3.59 1.44
CA ALA A 25 10.35 -4.70 0.88
C ALA A 25 10.85 -6.02 1.46
N THR A 26 9.93 -6.90 1.83
CA THR A 26 10.32 -8.27 2.21
C THR A 26 10.99 -8.97 1.04
N THR A 27 12.03 -9.74 1.35
CA THR A 27 12.69 -10.57 0.34
C THR A 27 11.87 -11.83 0.10
N ALA A 28 11.91 -12.38 -1.12
CA ALA A 28 11.27 -13.67 -1.41
C ALA A 28 11.84 -14.80 -0.53
N ARG A 29 13.14 -14.72 -0.23
CA ARG A 29 13.88 -15.67 0.62
C ARG A 29 13.46 -15.63 2.08
N SER A 30 13.14 -14.44 2.62
CA SER A 30 12.75 -14.26 4.02
C SER A 30 11.60 -15.18 4.42
N PHE A 31 10.56 -15.25 3.58
CA PHE A 31 9.39 -16.09 3.85
C PHE A 31 9.75 -17.58 3.91
N GLU A 32 10.53 -18.07 2.94
CA GLU A 32 10.95 -19.48 2.89
C GLU A 32 11.83 -19.85 4.10
N GLU A 33 12.83 -19.02 4.43
CA GLU A 33 13.76 -19.31 5.51
C GLU A 33 13.09 -19.25 6.89
N ILE A 34 12.17 -18.30 7.10
CA ILE A 34 11.44 -18.17 8.36
C ILE A 34 10.49 -19.35 8.55
N ASN A 35 9.78 -19.78 7.50
CA ASN A 35 8.93 -20.96 7.56
C ASN A 35 9.75 -22.22 7.85
N ARG A 36 10.92 -22.38 7.21
CA ARG A 36 11.84 -23.49 7.50
C ARG A 36 12.31 -23.48 8.95
N ARG A 37 12.63 -22.31 9.51
CA ARG A 37 13.02 -22.18 10.94
C ARG A 37 11.87 -22.57 11.88
N MET A 38 10.64 -22.17 11.56
CA MET A 38 9.45 -22.56 12.33
C MET A 38 9.20 -24.08 12.26
N GLU A 39 9.30 -24.67 11.07
CA GLU A 39 9.13 -26.11 10.86
C GLU A 39 10.16 -26.92 11.67
N VAL A 40 11.44 -26.58 11.58
CA VAL A 40 12.51 -27.23 12.35
C VAL A 40 12.31 -27.08 13.86
N ALA A 41 11.76 -25.94 14.31
CA ALA A 41 11.47 -25.68 15.72
C ALA A 41 10.13 -26.29 16.18
N GLY A 42 9.35 -26.93 15.30
CA GLY A 42 8.01 -27.44 15.62
C GLY A 42 7.00 -26.35 15.99
N ILE A 43 7.19 -25.13 15.48
CA ILE A 43 6.33 -23.98 15.75
C ILE A 43 5.24 -23.90 14.69
N ASP A 44 3.98 -23.89 15.12
CA ASP A 44 2.84 -23.57 14.26
C ASP A 44 2.91 -22.08 13.85
N PRO A 45 2.94 -21.74 12.55
CA PRO A 45 2.90 -20.36 12.08
C PRO A 45 1.66 -19.56 12.53
N HIS A 46 0.57 -20.24 12.91
CA HIS A 46 -0.64 -19.63 13.44
C HIS A 46 -0.56 -19.34 14.95
N ASP A 47 0.41 -19.91 15.67
CA ASP A 47 0.73 -19.56 17.05
C ASP A 47 1.54 -18.25 17.07
N ARG A 48 0.82 -17.13 17.16
CA ARG A 48 1.39 -15.77 17.07
C ARG A 48 2.52 -15.52 18.07
N GLU A 49 2.42 -16.07 19.27
CA GLU A 49 3.41 -15.84 20.32
C GLU A 49 4.74 -16.52 19.97
N LYS A 50 4.68 -17.81 19.60
CA LYS A 50 5.89 -18.56 19.21
C LYS A 50 6.46 -18.10 17.88
N ALA A 51 5.59 -17.86 16.89
CA ALA A 51 6.02 -17.40 15.57
C ALA A 51 6.72 -16.04 15.65
N ALA A 52 6.22 -15.11 16.48
CA ALA A 52 6.84 -13.79 16.65
C ALA A 52 8.31 -13.88 17.08
N GLY A 53 8.66 -14.83 17.96
CA GLY A 53 10.04 -15.06 18.37
C GLY A 53 10.97 -15.38 17.18
N VAL A 54 10.50 -16.19 16.23
CA VAL A 54 11.25 -16.53 15.01
C VAL A 54 11.40 -15.33 14.09
N PHE A 55 10.32 -14.55 13.90
CA PHE A 55 10.37 -13.33 13.10
C PHE A 55 11.36 -12.30 13.67
N PHE A 56 11.35 -12.07 14.98
CA PHE A 56 12.25 -11.09 15.63
C PHE A 56 13.71 -11.54 15.70
N ALA A 57 13.97 -12.84 15.76
CA ALA A 57 15.33 -13.38 15.74
C ALA A 57 15.93 -13.43 14.32
N TYR A 58 15.12 -13.29 13.27
CA TYR A 58 15.59 -13.30 11.89
C TYR A 58 16.26 -11.95 11.54
N PRO A 59 17.50 -11.94 11.01
CA PRO A 59 18.21 -10.69 10.73
C PRO A 59 17.45 -9.78 9.77
N TRP A 60 17.26 -8.51 10.15
CA TRP A 60 16.43 -7.59 9.37
C TRP A 60 16.98 -7.34 7.97
N GLN A 61 18.31 -7.38 7.78
CA GLN A 61 18.97 -7.21 6.48
C GLN A 61 18.66 -8.35 5.51
N GLU A 62 18.36 -9.54 6.05
CA GLU A 62 17.91 -10.68 5.24
C GLU A 62 16.40 -10.63 5.04
N HIS A 63 15.69 -10.07 6.03
CA HIS A 63 14.24 -9.92 6.01
C HIS A 63 13.77 -8.91 4.97
N PHE A 64 14.49 -7.79 4.85
CA PHE A 64 14.11 -6.65 4.03
C PHE A 64 15.24 -6.22 3.10
N THR A 65 14.85 -5.85 1.88
CA THR A 65 15.66 -4.97 1.04
C THR A 65 15.33 -3.52 1.37
N VAL A 66 16.37 -2.68 1.41
CA VAL A 66 16.23 -1.22 1.57
C VAL A 66 16.75 -0.55 0.30
N GLU A 67 15.86 0.15 -0.38
CA GLU A 67 16.18 0.88 -1.61
C GLU A 67 15.98 2.38 -1.38
N VAL A 68 16.98 3.16 -1.78
CA VAL A 68 16.87 4.62 -1.86
C VAL A 68 16.39 4.98 -3.26
N LEU A 69 15.27 5.70 -3.34
CA LEU A 69 14.67 6.07 -4.62
C LEU A 69 14.22 7.55 -4.61
N PRO A 70 14.25 8.24 -5.77
CA PRO A 70 13.57 9.51 -5.91
C PRO A 70 12.05 9.30 -5.79
N ILE A 71 11.36 10.22 -5.13
CA ILE A 71 9.90 10.20 -5.06
C ILE A 71 9.32 11.58 -5.31
N THR A 72 8.31 11.60 -6.17
CA THR A 72 7.40 12.71 -6.41
C THR A 72 6.09 12.49 -5.66
N TRP A 73 5.54 13.54 -5.09
CA TRP A 73 4.29 13.50 -4.31
C TRP A 73 3.28 14.45 -4.94
N ASP A 74 2.03 14.03 -4.94
CA ASP A 74 0.93 14.96 -5.12
C ASP A 74 0.66 15.67 -3.78
N ASP A 75 0.29 16.95 -3.79
CA ASP A 75 -0.04 17.68 -2.57
C ASP A 75 -1.22 17.04 -1.80
N ASN A 76 -2.09 16.31 -2.51
CA ASN A 76 -3.17 15.52 -1.93
C ASN A 76 -2.71 14.23 -1.25
N ASP A 77 -1.48 13.75 -1.50
CA ASP A 77 -0.90 12.58 -0.81
C ASP A 77 -0.30 12.95 0.56
N LEU A 78 -0.14 14.25 0.85
CA LEU A 78 0.42 14.76 2.09
C LEU A 78 -0.58 14.65 3.25
N PRO A 79 -0.12 14.33 4.47
CA PRO A 79 -0.98 14.31 5.64
C PRO A 79 -1.56 15.71 5.92
N GLY A 80 -2.81 15.76 6.37
CA GLY A 80 -3.50 16.99 6.70
C GLY A 80 -4.97 16.96 6.30
N TYR A 81 -5.60 18.13 6.28
CA TYR A 81 -6.96 18.27 5.77
C TYR A 81 -6.97 18.02 4.25
N PRO A 82 -7.98 17.34 3.70
CA PRO A 82 -8.09 17.09 2.27
C PRO A 82 -8.01 18.39 1.47
N ARG A 83 -7.07 18.48 0.53
CA ARG A 83 -6.88 19.68 -0.30
C ARG A 83 -7.88 19.76 -1.45
N ALA A 84 -8.42 18.63 -1.87
CA ALA A 84 -9.48 18.53 -2.85
C ALA A 84 -10.62 17.65 -2.34
N ARG A 85 -11.86 18.10 -2.57
CA ARG A 85 -13.09 17.38 -2.25
C ARG A 85 -14.13 17.68 -3.32
N THR A 86 -14.65 16.64 -3.96
CA THR A 86 -15.70 16.74 -4.99
C THR A 86 -16.74 15.63 -4.77
N PRO A 87 -18.04 15.87 -4.94
CA PRO A 87 -19.02 14.78 -4.92
C PRO A 87 -18.90 13.92 -6.18
N CYS A 88 -19.02 12.61 -6.05
CA CYS A 88 -19.13 11.72 -7.21
C CYS A 88 -20.41 12.05 -8.00
N SER A 89 -20.30 12.17 -9.32
CA SER A 89 -21.44 12.50 -10.21
C SER A 89 -22.48 11.37 -10.29
N VAL A 90 -22.16 10.15 -9.84
CA VAL A 90 -23.04 8.97 -9.87
C VAL A 90 -23.61 8.63 -8.50
N CYS A 91 -22.77 8.38 -7.49
CA CYS A 91 -23.23 7.98 -6.15
C CYS A 91 -23.37 9.16 -5.16
N HIS A 92 -22.94 10.36 -5.53
CA HIS A 92 -22.97 11.58 -4.71
C HIS A 92 -22.15 11.54 -3.40
N GLU A 93 -21.44 10.45 -3.13
CA GLU A 93 -20.51 10.37 -2.01
C GLU A 93 -19.31 11.31 -2.22
N PRO A 94 -18.76 11.91 -1.15
CA PRO A 94 -17.60 12.79 -1.26
C PRO A 94 -16.34 12.00 -1.62
N VAL A 95 -15.67 12.41 -2.71
CA VAL A 95 -14.35 11.96 -3.09
C VAL A 95 -13.32 12.98 -2.62
N MET A 96 -12.38 12.56 -1.78
CA MET A 96 -11.37 13.40 -1.15
C MET A 96 -9.97 13.13 -1.72
N ASP A 97 -8.98 13.95 -1.33
CA ASP A 97 -7.56 13.82 -1.66
C ASP A 97 -7.31 13.71 -3.17
N GLY A 98 -8.11 14.42 -3.98
CA GLY A 98 -7.95 14.41 -5.45
C GLY A 98 -8.16 13.02 -6.08
N ARG A 99 -8.79 12.07 -5.38
CA ARG A 99 -8.92 10.67 -5.84
C ARG A 99 -10.03 10.45 -6.89
N HIS A 100 -10.67 11.50 -7.35
CA HIS A 100 -11.69 11.42 -8.40
C HIS A 100 -11.03 11.15 -9.74
N LEU A 101 -11.79 10.57 -10.66
CA LEU A 101 -11.42 10.41 -12.05
C LEU A 101 -12.37 11.26 -12.87
N THR A 102 -11.84 12.22 -13.63
CA THR A 102 -12.65 13.03 -14.54
C THR A 102 -12.83 12.28 -15.86
N ARG A 103 -14.09 11.99 -16.23
CA ARG A 103 -14.47 11.38 -17.52
C ARG A 103 -15.65 12.14 -18.09
N ASP A 104 -15.56 12.55 -19.35
CA ASP A 104 -16.60 13.33 -20.04
C ASP A 104 -17.06 14.58 -19.25
N GLY A 105 -16.11 15.23 -18.56
CA GLY A 105 -16.38 16.42 -17.72
C GLY A 105 -17.04 16.11 -16.37
N GLN A 106 -17.25 14.84 -16.03
CA GLN A 106 -17.82 14.41 -14.75
C GLN A 106 -16.75 13.86 -13.82
N ASP A 107 -16.79 14.30 -12.55
CA ASP A 107 -15.95 13.74 -11.50
C ASP A 107 -16.58 12.47 -10.94
N LEU A 108 -15.85 11.36 -10.99
CA LEU A 108 -16.32 10.04 -10.57
C LEU A 108 -15.42 9.46 -9.47
N CYS A 109 -16.01 8.77 -8.49
CA CYS A 109 -15.22 7.91 -7.61
C CYS A 109 -14.67 6.71 -8.40
N ARG A 110 -13.57 6.10 -7.93
CA ARG A 110 -12.92 4.98 -8.64
C ARG A 110 -13.85 3.80 -8.89
N LEU A 111 -14.79 3.55 -7.97
CA LEU A 111 -15.77 2.47 -8.11
C LEU A 111 -16.77 2.78 -9.24
N CYS A 112 -17.40 3.96 -9.21
CA CYS A 112 -18.34 4.37 -10.26
C CYS A 112 -17.66 4.47 -11.63
N ALA A 113 -16.42 4.97 -11.69
CA ALA A 113 -15.65 5.01 -12.94
C ALA A 113 -15.37 3.60 -13.50
N ALA A 114 -15.11 2.61 -12.64
CA ALA A 114 -14.90 1.22 -13.07
C ALA A 114 -16.21 0.52 -13.49
N SER A 115 -17.36 0.92 -12.93
CA SER A 115 -18.67 0.42 -13.38
C SER A 115 -19.13 1.06 -14.69
N SER A 116 -18.79 2.33 -14.95
CA SER A 116 -19.16 3.04 -16.20
C SER A 116 -18.50 2.46 -17.45
N SER A 117 -17.47 1.62 -17.32
CA SER A 117 -16.87 0.87 -18.45
C SER A 117 -17.59 -0.44 -18.78
N ARG A 118 -18.65 -0.82 -18.05
CA ARG A 118 -19.58 -1.85 -18.49
C ARG A 118 -20.72 -1.16 -19.22
N GLY A 119 -20.51 -0.91 -20.50
CA GLY A 119 -21.57 -0.44 -21.39
C GLY A 119 -22.77 -1.39 -21.35
N SER A 120 -23.95 -0.78 -21.33
CA SER A 120 -25.10 -1.11 -22.19
C SER A 120 -25.08 -2.52 -22.79
N GLY A 121 -25.78 -3.45 -22.14
CA GLY A 121 -25.86 -4.82 -22.64
C GLY A 121 -26.65 -5.76 -21.72
N ALA A 122 -27.92 -5.44 -21.47
CA ALA A 122 -29.03 -6.37 -21.27
C ALA A 122 -30.33 -5.55 -21.22
#